data_AF-A0A5Q0M1I0-F1
#
_entry.id   AF-A0A5Q0M1I0-F1
#
_cell.length_a   1.000
_cell.length_b   1.000
_cell.length_c   1.000
_cell.angle_alpha   90.00
_cell.angle_beta   90.00
_cell.angle_gamma   90.00
#
_symmetry.space_group_name_H-M   'P 1'
#
loop_
_entity.id
_entity.type
_entity.pdbx_description
1 polymer ?
#
loop_
_entity_poly.entity_id
_entity_poly.type
_entity_poly.pdbx_seq_one_letter_code
_entity_poly.pdbx_strand_id
1 'polypeptide(L)'
;MSSLTWNDLFVDAEKLDFNRLLLEWPGMVTGQIRPIGASVFGDMFFELRTGEVEKLDVLEGGVHRVAESFQHFTGMMNSLEWQEQNLLSQGVALLKERGVLRGPSQFYGFAPHPAFTGKIDWSKVMPLDAVVWNSICAQSLGAAPMPEAQPATTPQPKSPWWKFGKT
;
A
#
# COMPACT_ATOMS: atom_id res chain seq x y z
N MET A 1 -0.30 -21.24 20.19
CA MET A 1 0.13 -20.00 19.51
C MET A 1 1.22 -20.38 18.53
N SER A 2 0.90 -20.36 17.24
CA SER A 2 1.90 -20.57 16.20
C SER A 2 2.88 -19.40 16.21
N SER A 3 4.18 -19.68 16.26
CA SER A 3 5.20 -18.63 16.15
C SER A 3 5.09 -17.97 14.77
N LEU A 4 4.95 -16.65 14.75
CA LEU A 4 5.01 -15.84 13.54
C LEU A 4 6.46 -15.60 13.15
N THR A 5 6.70 -15.59 11.84
CA THR A 5 7.95 -15.19 11.21
C THR A 5 7.79 -13.81 10.58
N TRP A 6 8.89 -13.15 10.23
CA TRP A 6 8.81 -11.88 9.50
C TRP A 6 8.07 -11.98 8.17
N ASN A 7 8.15 -13.11 7.47
CA ASN A 7 7.37 -13.35 6.25
C ASN A 7 5.86 -13.49 6.51
N ASP A 8 5.42 -13.71 7.75
CA ASP A 8 4.00 -13.68 8.10
C ASP A 8 3.50 -12.25 8.31
N LEU A 9 4.38 -11.32 8.71
CA LEU A 9 4.04 -9.97 9.17
C LEU A 9 4.35 -8.85 8.16
N PHE A 10 5.38 -9.06 7.34
CA PHE A 10 5.96 -8.01 6.50
C PHE A 10 6.30 -8.53 5.10
N VAL A 11 6.15 -7.67 4.10
CA VAL A 11 6.55 -7.92 2.72
C VAL A 11 7.62 -6.91 2.35
N ASP A 12 8.80 -7.42 1.98
CA ASP A 12 9.92 -6.60 1.54
C ASP A 12 9.55 -5.78 0.29
N ALA A 13 10.02 -4.54 0.22
CA ALA A 13 9.81 -3.68 -0.95
C ALA A 13 10.32 -4.30 -2.26
N GLU A 14 11.38 -5.12 -2.21
CA GLU A 14 11.91 -5.82 -3.40
C GLU A 14 10.90 -6.78 -4.04
N LYS A 15 9.86 -7.20 -3.30
CA LYS A 15 8.79 -8.10 -3.78
C LYS A 15 7.56 -7.36 -4.27
N LEU A 16 7.56 -6.03 -4.18
CA LEU A 16 6.41 -5.16 -4.47
C LEU A 16 6.75 -4.19 -5.59
N ASP A 17 5.76 -3.89 -6.44
CA ASP A 17 5.81 -2.72 -7.30
C ASP A 17 5.46 -1.47 -6.47
N PHE A 18 6.41 -1.07 -5.61
CA PHE A 18 6.18 -0.02 -4.60
C PHE A 18 5.81 1.33 -5.24
N ASN A 19 6.37 1.63 -6.42
CA ASN A 19 6.02 2.82 -7.17
C ASN A 19 4.55 2.80 -7.59
N ARG A 20 4.07 1.67 -8.12
CA ARG A 20 2.66 1.53 -8.47
C ARG A 20 1.73 1.61 -7.27
N LEU A 21 2.14 1.06 -6.12
CA LEU A 21 1.35 1.20 -4.90
C LEU A 21 1.22 2.66 -4.46
N LEU A 22 2.32 3.43 -4.49
CA LEU A 22 2.30 4.85 -4.11
C LEU A 22 1.50 5.74 -5.08
N LEU A 23 1.41 5.36 -6.37
CA LEU A 23 0.63 6.13 -7.35
C LEU A 23 -0.87 6.19 -7.04
N GLU A 24 -1.40 5.23 -6.29
CA GLU A 24 -2.79 5.24 -5.84
C GLU A 24 -3.05 6.30 -4.74
N TRP A 25 -2.00 6.90 -4.17
CA TRP A 25 -2.08 7.85 -3.05
C TRP A 25 -1.52 9.24 -3.42
N PRO A 26 -2.08 9.93 -4.42
CA PRO A 26 -1.54 11.17 -4.93
C PRO A 26 -1.48 12.25 -3.84
N GLY A 27 -0.30 12.86 -3.69
CA GLY A 27 -0.09 13.98 -2.76
C GLY A 27 0.08 13.60 -1.29
N MET A 28 -0.08 12.31 -0.92
CA MET A 28 0.10 11.85 0.45
C MET A 28 1.58 11.71 0.81
N VAL A 29 2.38 11.18 -0.12
CA VAL A 29 3.83 11.06 0.03
C VAL A 29 4.51 12.12 -0.83
N THR A 30 5.39 12.91 -0.21
CA THR A 30 6.11 13.99 -0.90
C THR A 30 7.61 13.84 -0.75
N GLY A 31 8.36 14.26 -1.77
CA GLY A 31 9.82 14.18 -1.78
C GLY A 31 10.38 12.82 -2.21
N GLN A 32 11.70 12.67 -2.04
CA GLN A 32 12.40 11.42 -2.35
C GLN A 32 12.34 10.48 -1.15
N ILE A 33 11.98 9.23 -1.42
CA ILE A 33 11.86 8.18 -0.42
C ILE A 33 12.70 6.96 -0.80
N ARG A 34 13.09 6.19 0.21
CA ARG A 34 13.63 4.83 0.06
C ARG A 34 12.58 3.84 0.57
N PRO A 35 11.98 3.01 -0.31
CA PRO A 35 11.06 1.96 0.12
C PRO A 35 11.70 1.01 1.12
N ILE A 36 10.95 0.61 2.16
CA ILE A 36 11.34 -0.44 3.10
C ILE A 36 10.50 -1.69 2.86
N GLY A 37 9.19 -1.53 2.74
CA GLY A 37 8.26 -2.62 2.46
C GLY A 37 6.87 -2.30 2.98
N ALA A 38 6.05 -3.32 3.19
CA ALA A 38 4.68 -3.16 3.67
C ALA A 38 4.31 -4.17 4.75
N SER A 39 3.37 -3.79 5.62
CA SER A 39 2.64 -4.78 6.43
C SER A 39 1.89 -5.74 5.51
N VAL A 40 1.53 -6.92 6.01
CA VAL A 40 0.70 -7.85 5.23
C VAL A 40 -0.73 -7.35 4.97
N PHE A 41 -1.12 -6.22 5.56
CA PHE A 41 -2.38 -5.52 5.29
C PHE A 41 -2.19 -4.34 4.31
N GLY A 42 -0.98 -4.11 3.83
CA GLY A 42 -0.68 -3.12 2.80
C GLY A 42 -0.16 -1.77 3.31
N ASP A 43 0.00 -1.57 4.63
CA ASP A 43 0.57 -0.33 5.16
C ASP A 43 2.02 -0.20 4.70
N MET A 44 2.34 0.89 4.00
CA MET A 44 3.64 1.06 3.34
C MET A 44 4.60 1.83 4.23
N PHE A 45 5.80 1.28 4.43
CA PHE A 45 6.88 1.88 5.20
C PHE A 45 7.99 2.35 4.27
N PHE A 46 8.46 3.58 4.49
CA PHE A 46 9.52 4.18 3.69
C PHE A 46 10.34 5.17 4.51
N GLU A 47 11.61 5.32 4.15
CA GLU A 47 12.52 6.29 4.74
C GLU A 47 12.57 7.55 3.87
N LEU A 48 12.43 8.73 4.49
CA LEU A 48 12.63 10.02 3.85
C LEU A 48 14.12 10.31 3.66
N ARG A 49 14.46 11.20 2.73
CA ARG A 49 15.85 11.67 2.55
C ARG A 49 16.48 12.28 3.82
N THR A 50 15.65 12.83 4.70
CA THR A 50 16.04 13.40 6.00
C THR A 50 16.35 12.34 7.05
N GLY A 51 16.00 11.07 6.79
CA GLY A 51 16.33 9.89 7.61
C GLY A 51 15.14 9.36 8.42
N GLU A 52 14.07 10.13 8.60
CA GLU A 52 12.87 9.66 9.29
C GLU A 52 12.21 8.51 8.53
N VAL A 53 11.59 7.60 9.28
CA VAL A 53 10.77 6.53 8.70
C VAL A 53 9.32 6.85 8.92
N GLU A 54 8.55 6.80 7.85
CA GLU A 54 7.11 7.04 7.83
C GLU A 54 6.34 5.80 7.37
N LYS A 55 5.08 5.73 7.79
CA LYS A 55 4.08 4.74 7.42
C LYS A 55 2.93 5.44 6.73
N LEU A 56 2.57 5.02 5.52
CA LEU A 56 1.28 5.30 4.92
C LEU A 56 0.30 4.22 5.39
N ASP A 57 -0.68 4.64 6.20
CA ASP A 57 -1.73 3.77 6.73
C ASP A 57 -2.84 3.59 5.68
N VAL A 58 -3.01 2.36 5.19
CA VAL A 58 -3.97 2.10 4.10
C VAL A 58 -5.35 1.72 4.64
N LEU A 59 -5.48 1.43 5.93
CA LEU A 59 -6.75 1.06 6.56
C LEU A 59 -7.50 2.27 7.11
N GLU A 60 -6.77 3.25 7.64
CA GLU A 60 -7.30 4.48 8.23
C GLU A 60 -6.99 5.71 7.38
N GLY A 61 -5.99 5.64 6.51
CA GLY A 61 -5.52 6.77 5.72
C GLY A 61 -4.55 7.66 6.49
N GLY A 62 -3.65 8.30 5.76
CA GLY A 62 -2.69 9.25 6.35
C GLY A 62 -1.25 8.74 6.35
N VAL A 63 -0.33 9.67 6.56
CA VAL A 63 1.10 9.38 6.70
C VAL A 63 1.54 9.73 8.10
N HIS A 64 2.18 8.78 8.77
CA HIS A 64 2.58 8.88 10.16
C HIS A 64 4.08 8.60 10.29
N ARG A 65 4.81 9.48 10.99
CA ARG A 65 6.18 9.20 11.39
C ARG A 65 6.18 8.05 12.40
N VAL A 66 6.91 6.99 12.09
CA VAL A 66 7.03 5.80 12.95
C VAL A 66 8.42 5.65 13.57
N ALA A 67 9.45 6.30 13.01
CA ALA A 67 10.77 6.35 13.62
C ALA A 67 11.58 7.59 13.21
N GLU A 68 12.60 7.90 13.99
CA GLU A 68 13.51 9.03 13.71
C GLU A 68 14.63 8.67 12.74
N SER A 69 14.94 7.38 12.60
CA SER A 69 15.96 6.86 11.71
C SER A 69 15.65 5.42 11.34
N PHE A 70 16.24 4.92 10.25
CA PHE A 70 16.15 3.49 9.91
C PHE A 70 16.70 2.58 11.02
N GLN A 71 17.77 2.99 11.70
CA GLN A 71 18.31 2.23 12.84
C GLN A 71 17.28 2.15 13.99
N HIS A 72 16.65 3.27 14.34
CA HIS A 72 15.61 3.29 15.36
C HIS A 72 14.41 2.39 14.96
N PHE A 73 13.98 2.46 13.70
CA PHE A 73 12.92 1.63 13.15
C PHE A 73 13.23 0.13 13.31
N THR A 74 14.40 -0.33 12.87
CA THR A 74 14.79 -1.75 13.00
C THR A 74 14.91 -2.21 14.46
N GLY A 75 15.26 -1.33 15.39
CA GLY A 75 15.24 -1.62 16.81
C GLY A 75 13.83 -1.85 17.34
N MET A 76 12.89 -0.98 16.99
CA MET A 76 11.50 -1.07 17.44
C MET A 76 10.73 -2.25 16.86
N MET A 77 10.99 -2.60 15.60
CA MET A 77 10.33 -3.71 14.90
C MET A 77 10.36 -5.04 15.65
N ASN A 78 11.33 -5.27 16.54
CA ASN A 78 11.44 -6.50 17.31
C ASN A 78 10.56 -6.53 18.58
N SER A 79 9.90 -5.42 18.92
CA SER A 79 8.95 -5.36 20.05
C SER A 79 7.59 -5.91 19.64
N LEU A 80 7.00 -6.77 20.49
CA LEU A 80 5.63 -7.26 20.31
C LEU A 80 4.60 -6.14 20.31
N GLU A 81 4.79 -5.13 21.15
CA GLU A 81 3.90 -3.97 21.20
C GLU A 81 3.92 -3.21 19.88
N TRP A 82 5.11 -2.98 19.34
CA TRP A 82 5.26 -2.28 18.06
C TRP A 82 4.67 -3.09 16.90
N GLN A 83 4.91 -4.40 16.88
CA GLN A 83 4.35 -5.31 15.88
C GLN A 83 2.83 -5.35 15.95
N GLU A 84 2.24 -5.29 17.14
CA GLU A 84 0.79 -5.23 17.26
C GLU A 84 0.25 -3.90 16.73
N GLN A 85 0.80 -2.78 17.18
CA GLN A 85 0.35 -1.44 16.81
C GLN A 85 0.52 -1.14 15.32
N ASN A 86 1.55 -1.69 14.67
CA ASN A 86 1.89 -1.33 13.29
C ASN A 86 1.64 -2.44 12.27
N LEU A 87 1.56 -3.71 12.68
CA LEU A 87 1.44 -4.86 11.78
C LEU A 87 0.25 -5.78 12.11
N LEU A 88 -0.54 -5.45 13.15
CA LEU A 88 -1.70 -6.23 13.61
C LEU A 88 -1.33 -7.71 13.85
N SER A 89 -0.21 -7.93 14.54
CA SER A 89 0.42 -9.25 14.70
C SER A 89 -0.49 -10.34 15.26
N GLN A 90 -1.36 -10.01 16.22
CA GLN A 90 -2.35 -10.95 16.78
C GLN A 90 -3.40 -11.34 15.74
N GLY A 91 -3.80 -10.40 14.88
CA GLY A 91 -4.65 -10.64 13.73
C GLY A 91 -4.02 -11.62 12.73
N VAL A 92 -2.74 -11.42 12.41
CA VAL A 92 -1.99 -12.35 11.55
C VAL A 92 -1.93 -13.75 12.17
N ALA A 93 -1.67 -13.86 13.47
CA ALA A 93 -1.66 -15.14 14.18
C ALA A 93 -3.02 -15.85 14.06
N LEU A 94 -4.12 -15.12 14.24
CA LEU A 94 -5.47 -15.64 14.10
C LEU A 94 -5.76 -16.15 12.68
N LEU A 95 -5.34 -15.41 11.65
CA LEU A 95 -5.51 -15.81 10.25
C LEU A 95 -4.72 -17.07 9.91
N LYS A 96 -3.48 -17.16 10.41
CA LYS A 96 -2.64 -18.34 10.27
C LYS A 96 -3.25 -19.57 10.94
N GLU A 97 -3.78 -19.42 12.14
CA GLU A 97 -4.49 -20.50 12.86
C GLU A 97 -5.77 -20.96 12.11
N ARG A 98 -6.43 -20.05 11.38
CA ARG A 98 -7.59 -20.35 10.52
C ARG A 98 -7.22 -20.91 9.14
N GLY A 99 -5.93 -21.02 8.82
CA GLY A 99 -5.46 -21.48 7.50
C GLY A 99 -5.73 -20.48 6.36
N VAL A 100 -5.96 -19.20 6.68
CA VAL A 100 -6.03 -18.15 5.66
C VAL A 100 -4.59 -17.82 5.26
N LEU A 101 -4.22 -18.20 4.05
CA LEU A 101 -2.87 -18.01 3.50
C LEU A 101 -2.91 -16.99 2.37
N ARG A 102 -1.80 -16.30 2.17
CA ARG A 102 -1.59 -15.36 1.05
C ARG A 102 -0.34 -15.76 0.26
N GLY A 103 -0.34 -15.44 -1.02
CA GLY A 103 0.84 -15.54 -1.87
C GLY A 103 1.87 -14.42 -1.63
N PRO A 104 3.06 -14.50 -2.24
CA PRO A 104 4.15 -13.53 -2.03
C PRO A 104 3.82 -12.09 -2.47
N SER A 105 2.93 -11.92 -3.45
CA SER A 105 2.49 -10.62 -3.99
C SER A 105 1.05 -10.28 -3.58
N GLN A 106 0.58 -10.87 -2.48
CA GLN A 106 -0.76 -10.66 -1.96
C GLN A 106 -0.72 -10.06 -0.56
N PHE A 107 -1.73 -9.23 -0.28
CA PHE A 107 -2.04 -8.73 1.05
C PHE A 107 -3.31 -9.39 1.57
N TYR A 108 -3.49 -9.34 2.89
CA TYR A 108 -4.76 -9.58 3.52
C TYR A 108 -5.62 -8.34 3.36
N GLY A 109 -6.65 -8.44 2.53
CA GLY A 109 -7.66 -7.40 2.39
C GLY A 109 -8.92 -7.71 3.20
N PHE A 110 -9.67 -6.66 3.52
CA PHE A 110 -10.97 -6.73 4.17
C PHE A 110 -12.08 -6.39 3.18
N ALA A 111 -13.09 -7.25 3.07
CA ALA A 111 -14.25 -7.04 2.21
C ALA A 111 -15.54 -7.11 3.04
N PRO A 112 -16.15 -5.98 3.45
CA PRO A 112 -15.81 -4.59 3.09
C PRO A 112 -14.61 -4.00 3.83
N HIS A 113 -14.06 -2.90 3.31
CA HIS A 113 -12.98 -2.15 3.95
C HIS A 113 -13.39 -1.61 5.35
N PRO A 114 -12.48 -1.57 6.36
CA PRO A 114 -12.84 -1.14 7.71
C PRO A 114 -13.39 0.29 7.79
N ALA A 115 -12.93 1.19 6.91
CA ALA A 115 -13.46 2.55 6.80
C ALA A 115 -14.99 2.61 6.59
N PHE A 116 -15.62 1.59 6.00
CA PHE A 116 -17.06 1.54 5.81
C PHE A 116 -17.83 0.94 6.99
N THR A 117 -17.16 0.20 7.87
CA THR A 117 -17.80 -0.51 8.99
C THR A 117 -17.41 0.02 10.36
N GLY A 118 -16.38 0.87 10.42
CA GLY A 118 -15.82 1.44 11.64
C GLY A 118 -15.04 0.43 12.51
N LYS A 119 -14.79 -0.79 12.02
CA LYS A 119 -14.07 -1.83 12.75
C LYS A 119 -13.44 -2.88 11.83
N ILE A 120 -12.44 -3.58 12.34
CA ILE A 120 -11.89 -4.77 11.69
C ILE A 120 -12.80 -5.97 11.96
N ASP A 121 -13.18 -6.68 10.90
CA ASP A 121 -13.84 -7.99 10.97
C ASP A 121 -12.93 -9.08 10.40
N TRP A 122 -12.27 -9.81 11.31
CA TRP A 122 -11.34 -10.91 10.96
C TRP A 122 -12.00 -12.07 10.21
N SER A 123 -13.33 -12.16 10.17
CA SER A 123 -14.04 -13.18 9.37
C SER A 123 -14.18 -12.79 7.89
N LYS A 124 -13.87 -11.53 7.55
CA LYS A 124 -13.98 -10.96 6.20
C LYS A 124 -12.64 -10.79 5.51
N VAL A 125 -11.57 -11.32 6.10
CA VAL A 125 -10.23 -11.25 5.53
C VAL A 125 -10.07 -12.26 4.41
N MET A 126 -9.46 -11.83 3.31
CA MET A 126 -9.06 -12.69 2.21
C MET A 126 -7.76 -12.22 1.56
N PRO A 127 -6.98 -13.13 0.97
CA PRO A 127 -5.82 -12.74 0.18
C PRO A 127 -6.28 -12.03 -1.11
N LEU A 128 -5.73 -10.85 -1.37
CA LEU A 128 -5.94 -10.08 -2.58
C LEU A 128 -4.58 -9.71 -3.18
N ASP A 129 -4.54 -9.54 -4.50
CA ASP A 129 -3.38 -8.94 -5.16
C ASP A 129 -3.01 -7.60 -4.50
N ALA A 130 -1.72 -7.37 -4.26
CA ALA A 130 -1.23 -6.23 -3.51
C ALA A 130 -1.69 -4.89 -4.12
N VAL A 131 -1.65 -4.76 -5.45
CA VAL A 131 -2.06 -3.53 -6.14
C VAL A 131 -3.57 -3.37 -6.09
N VAL A 132 -4.33 -4.46 -6.29
CA VAL A 132 -5.80 -4.43 -6.21
C VAL A 132 -6.25 -4.00 -4.82
N TRP A 133 -5.70 -4.59 -3.76
CA TRP A 133 -6.05 -4.22 -2.40
C TRP A 133 -5.70 -2.77 -2.09
N ASN A 134 -4.49 -2.34 -2.47
CA ASN A 134 -4.05 -0.96 -2.26
C ASN A 134 -4.95 0.05 -3.00
N SER A 135 -5.39 -0.25 -4.22
CA SER A 135 -6.34 0.60 -4.95
C SER A 135 -7.72 0.67 -4.28
N ILE A 136 -8.20 -0.44 -3.70
CA ILE A 136 -9.43 -0.46 -2.91
C ILE A 136 -9.29 0.45 -1.68
N CYS A 137 -8.18 0.35 -0.95
CA CYS A 137 -7.89 1.20 0.21
C CYS A 137 -7.89 2.68 -0.16
N ALA A 138 -7.11 3.05 -1.18
CA ALA A 138 -7.00 4.42 -1.67
C ALA A 138 -8.38 5.01 -2.02
N GLN A 139 -9.18 4.30 -2.82
CA GLN A 139 -10.52 4.75 -3.21
C GLN A 139 -11.49 4.80 -2.02
N SER A 140 -11.38 3.87 -1.07
CA SER A 140 -12.23 3.84 0.13
C SER A 140 -11.99 5.04 1.04
N LEU A 141 -10.77 5.58 1.04
CA LEU A 141 -10.34 6.69 1.90
C LEU A 141 -10.30 8.04 1.16
N GLY A 142 -10.80 8.08 -0.07
CA GLY A 142 -10.94 9.33 -0.84
C GLY A 142 -9.65 9.83 -1.47
N ALA A 143 -8.62 8.99 -1.62
CA ALA A 143 -7.54 9.29 -2.55
C ALA A 143 -8.13 9.39 -3.96
N ALA A 144 -7.86 10.51 -4.66
CA ALA A 144 -8.44 10.73 -5.97
C ALA A 144 -8.01 9.59 -6.93
N PRO A 145 -8.96 8.93 -7.63
CA PRO A 145 -8.59 7.88 -8.57
C PRO A 145 -7.64 8.43 -9.64
N MET A 146 -6.68 7.62 -10.08
CA MET A 146 -5.92 7.93 -11.28
C MET A 146 -6.90 8.25 -12.43
N PRO A 147 -6.62 9.24 -13.29
CA PRO A 147 -7.27 9.29 -14.59
C PRO A 147 -7.03 7.94 -15.27
N GLU A 148 -8.09 7.27 -15.72
CA GLU A 148 -7.98 6.06 -16.54
C GLU A 148 -6.88 6.28 -17.60
N ALA A 149 -5.97 5.31 -17.72
CA ALA A 149 -5.02 5.30 -18.81
C ALA A 149 -5.82 5.35 -20.12
N GLN A 150 -5.85 6.53 -20.75
CA GLN A 150 -6.51 6.68 -22.03
C GLN A 150 -5.86 5.68 -22.99
N PRO A 151 -6.65 4.83 -23.68
CA PRO A 151 -6.10 3.98 -24.73
C PRO A 151 -5.36 4.91 -25.69
N ALA A 152 -4.12 4.53 -26.03
CA ALA A 152 -3.23 5.32 -26.87
C ALA A 152 -4.03 5.92 -28.03
N THR A 153 -4.20 7.24 -28.01
CA THR A 153 -4.87 7.92 -29.11
C THR A 153 -3.98 7.74 -30.32
N THR A 154 -4.45 6.92 -31.26
CA THR A 154 -3.86 6.83 -32.60
C THR A 154 -3.71 8.27 -33.10
N PRO A 155 -2.51 8.74 -33.45
CA PRO A 155 -2.34 10.11 -33.88
C PRO A 155 -3.24 10.35 -35.09
N GLN A 156 -4.23 11.23 -34.94
CA GLN A 156 -5.01 11.69 -36.07
C GLN A 156 -4.06 12.33 -37.09
N PRO A 157 -4.17 11.97 -38.38
CA PRO A 157 -3.35 12.60 -39.40
C PRO A 157 -3.66 14.09 -39.41
N LYS A 158 -2.64 14.92 -39.15
CA LYS A 158 -2.74 16.38 -39.28
C LYS A 158 -3.24 16.70 -40.68
N SER A 159 -4.39 17.37 -40.76
CA SER A 159 -4.87 17.87 -42.04
C SER A 159 -3.81 18.81 -42.64
N PRO A 160 -3.51 18.69 -43.93
CA PRO A 160 -2.38 19.43 -44.46
C PRO A 160 -2.69 20.91 -44.66
N TRP A 161 -1.74 21.75 -44.23
CA TRP A 161 -1.83 23.22 -44.18
C TRP A 161 -1.94 23.92 -45.54
N TRP A 162 -1.94 23.19 -46.67
CA TRP A 162 -2.02 23.76 -48.02
C TRP A 162 -3.43 23.85 -48.62
N LYS A 163 -4.50 23.49 -47.87
CA LYS A 163 -5.88 23.55 -48.38
C LYS A 163 -6.59 24.91 -48.22
N PHE A 164 -5.88 25.95 -47.77
CA PHE A 164 -6.42 27.33 -47.76
C PHE A 164 -5.53 28.23 -48.62
N GLY A 165 -5.78 28.21 -49.92
CA GLY A 165 -5.19 29.15 -50.86
C GLY A 165 -5.75 28.95 -52.26
N LYS A 166 -6.35 30.03 -52.80
CA LYS A 166 -7.03 30.19 -54.11
C LYS A 166 -8.50 29.73 -54.08
N THR A 167 -9.49 30.57 -54.39
CA THR A 167 -9.58 31.91 -55.01
C THR A 167 -10.93 32.49 -54.62
#